data_AF-A0A2V3I2R9-F1
#
_entry.id   AF-A0A2V3I2R9-F1
#
_cell.length_a   1.000
_cell.length_b   1.000
_cell.length_c   1.000
_cell.angle_alpha   90.00
_cell.angle_beta   90.00
_cell.angle_gamma   90.00
#
_symmetry.space_group_name_H-M   'P 1'
#
loop_
_entity.id
_entity.type
_entity.pdbx_description
1 polymer ?
#
loop_
_entity_poly.entity_id
_entity_poly.type
_entity_poly.pdbx_seq_one_letter_code
_entity_poly.pdbx_strand_id
1 'polypeptide(L)'
;MGVDIKTLLIREKTNLESFSSKIIAIDAYNAIYQFLAIIRGPEGLHLTDNKGRVTSHLTGLLHRNVNFLSIGIKPVYVFDGKPPSLKTAEIQRRKLGKKEATIKYEKAKASGDFESARKYAQQTTSMQDTMVEDSKHLLDLFGIPYIQANADGEATAAHMNKTGKAYAVASQDYDSILF
;
A
#
# COMPACT_ATOMS: atom_id res chain seq x y z
N MET A 1 -6.46 -5.36 0.65
CA MET A 1 -7.79 -5.97 0.71
C MET A 1 -8.08 -6.50 -0.68
N GLY A 2 -7.89 -7.80 -0.89
CA GLY A 2 -8.20 -8.52 -2.12
C GLY A 2 -9.00 -9.80 -1.86
N VAL A 3 -9.04 -10.68 -2.86
CA VAL A 3 -9.73 -11.97 -2.80
C VAL A 3 -8.96 -12.95 -1.89
N ASP A 4 -9.64 -13.53 -0.90
CA ASP A 4 -9.04 -14.51 0.02
C ASP A 4 -8.94 -15.90 -0.64
N ILE A 5 -7.96 -16.04 -1.53
CA ILE A 5 -7.55 -17.31 -2.13
C ILE A 5 -6.26 -17.85 -1.50
N LYS A 6 -5.85 -17.30 -0.35
CA LYS A 6 -4.54 -17.55 0.27
C LYS A 6 -4.28 -19.03 0.59
N THR A 7 -5.33 -19.79 0.86
CA THR A 7 -5.28 -21.23 1.17
C THR A 7 -5.12 -22.10 -0.07
N LEU A 8 -5.47 -21.59 -1.25
CA LEU A 8 -5.39 -22.30 -2.53
C LEU A 8 -4.03 -22.14 -3.21
N LEU A 9 -3.23 -21.16 -2.76
CA LEU A 9 -1.96 -20.81 -3.40
C LEU A 9 -0.79 -21.57 -2.79
N ILE A 10 0.01 -22.19 -3.67
CA ILE A 10 1.33 -22.73 -3.35
C ILE A 10 2.31 -21.54 -3.31
N ARG A 11 3.11 -21.46 -2.25
CA ARG A 11 4.03 -20.35 -2.02
C ARG A 11 5.42 -20.89 -1.80
N GLU A 12 6.38 -20.31 -2.50
CA GLU A 12 7.78 -20.60 -2.29
C GLU A 12 8.40 -19.47 -1.48
N LYS A 13 9.09 -19.83 -0.39
CA LYS A 13 9.84 -18.86 0.39
C LYS A 13 11.09 -18.49 -0.41
N THR A 14 11.25 -17.19 -0.65
CA THR A 14 12.42 -16.64 -1.35
C THR A 14 13.02 -15.48 -0.57
N ASN A 15 14.16 -14.98 -1.04
CA ASN A 15 14.84 -13.80 -0.51
C ASN A 15 14.72 -12.62 -1.49
N LEU A 16 14.99 -11.40 -1.02
CA LEU A 16 14.86 -10.21 -1.87
C LEU A 16 15.94 -10.17 -2.95
N GLU A 17 17.11 -10.71 -2.65
CA GLU A 17 18.29 -10.76 -3.51
C GLU A 17 18.03 -11.56 -4.80
N SER A 18 17.13 -12.54 -4.75
CA SER A 18 16.70 -13.31 -5.93
C SER A 18 15.99 -12.45 -7.00
N PHE A 19 15.56 -11.25 -6.65
CA PHE A 19 14.96 -10.28 -7.57
C PHE A 19 15.96 -9.21 -8.06
N SER A 20 17.26 -9.36 -7.76
CA SER A 20 18.27 -8.44 -8.25
C SER A 20 18.25 -8.34 -9.78
N SER A 21 18.42 -7.12 -10.28
CA SER A 21 18.32 -6.74 -11.71
C SER A 21 16.95 -6.94 -12.35
N LYS A 22 15.94 -7.44 -11.61
CA LYS A 22 14.58 -7.65 -12.12
C LYS A 22 13.75 -6.37 -12.00
N ILE A 23 12.87 -6.18 -12.99
CA ILE A 23 11.83 -5.15 -12.95
C ILE A 23 10.66 -5.69 -12.14
N ILE A 24 10.26 -4.98 -11.08
CA ILE A 24 9.13 -5.39 -10.23
C ILE A 24 8.04 -4.33 -10.31
N ALA A 25 6.84 -4.74 -10.77
CA ALA A 25 5.67 -3.88 -10.79
C ALA A 25 5.02 -3.89 -9.40
N ILE A 26 5.03 -2.75 -8.71
CA ILE A 26 4.55 -2.62 -7.34
C ILE A 26 3.17 -1.96 -7.38
N ASP A 27 2.17 -2.56 -6.76
CA ASP A 27 0.91 -1.86 -6.48
C ASP A 27 1.17 -0.73 -5.48
N ALA A 28 1.04 0.51 -5.96
CA ALA A 28 1.34 1.70 -5.17
C ALA A 28 0.35 1.89 -4.02
N TYR A 29 -0.94 1.64 -4.26
CA TYR A 29 -1.95 1.82 -3.22
C TYR A 29 -1.76 0.79 -2.11
N ASN A 30 -1.54 -0.48 -2.47
CA ASN A 30 -1.25 -1.53 -1.52
C ASN A 30 0.01 -1.22 -0.69
N ALA A 31 1.09 -0.77 -1.34
CA ALA A 31 2.32 -0.38 -0.65
C ALA A 31 2.12 0.80 0.31
N ILE A 32 1.45 1.87 -0.12
CA ILE A 32 1.16 3.05 0.72
C ILE A 32 0.30 2.66 1.93
N TYR A 33 -0.74 1.85 1.73
CA TYR A 33 -1.56 1.35 2.85
C TYR A 33 -0.74 0.55 3.86
N GLN A 34 0.18 -0.30 3.41
CA GLN A 34 1.08 -1.01 4.32
C GLN A 34 1.96 -0.05 5.11
N PHE A 35 2.51 0.97 4.47
CA PHE A 35 3.34 1.98 5.15
C PHE A 35 2.55 2.70 6.23
N LEU A 36 1.33 3.14 5.92
CA LEU A 36 0.45 3.80 6.89
C LEU A 36 0.06 2.85 8.05
N ALA A 37 -0.09 1.56 7.79
CA ALA A 37 -0.43 0.57 8.82
C ALA A 37 0.75 0.26 9.75
N ILE A 38 1.96 0.10 9.19
CA ILE A 38 3.14 -0.42 9.91
C ILE A 38 3.99 0.72 10.49
N ILE A 39 4.18 1.81 9.75
CA ILE A 39 5.08 2.90 10.13
C ILE A 39 4.30 3.89 10.99
N ARG A 40 4.39 3.70 12.30
CA ARG A 40 3.66 4.47 13.33
C ARG A 40 4.60 4.82 14.47
N GLY A 41 4.29 5.93 15.14
CA GLY A 41 4.98 6.32 16.37
C GLY A 41 4.68 5.35 17.54
N PRO A 42 5.35 5.55 18.70
CA PRO A 42 5.19 4.68 19.87
C PRO A 42 3.73 4.51 20.31
N GLU A 43 2.95 5.59 20.25
CA GLU A 43 1.52 5.63 20.60
C GLU A 43 0.60 5.00 19.53
N GLY A 44 1.15 4.38 18.49
CA GLY A 44 0.39 3.80 17.39
C GLY A 44 -0.24 4.85 16.45
N LEU A 45 0.09 6.12 16.60
CA LEU A 45 -0.32 7.19 15.69
C LEU A 45 0.55 7.24 14.44
N HIS A 46 0.03 7.81 13.37
CA HIS A 46 0.84 8.07 12.17
C HIS A 46 2.00 9.02 12.48
N LEU A 47 3.10 8.85 11.75
CA LEU A 47 4.15 9.87 11.72
C LEU A 47 3.58 11.11 11.05
N THR A 48 3.91 12.27 11.59
CA THR A 48 3.47 13.56 11.07
C THR A 48 4.63 14.55 10.98
N ASP A 49 4.48 15.57 10.15
CA ASP A 49 5.35 16.74 10.17
C ASP A 49 4.91 17.76 11.23
N ASN A 50 5.62 18.90 11.29
CA ASN A 50 5.32 19.98 12.23
C ASN A 50 3.95 20.66 11.99
N LYS A 51 3.29 20.39 10.87
CA LYS A 51 1.94 20.88 10.54
C LYS A 51 0.86 19.80 10.76
N GLY A 52 1.23 18.64 11.29
CA GLY A 52 0.32 17.53 11.52
C GLY A 52 -0.06 16.75 10.26
N ARG A 53 0.62 16.96 9.13
CA ARG A 53 0.39 16.18 7.90
C ARG A 53 1.04 14.82 8.04
N VAL A 54 0.33 13.76 7.67
CA VAL A 54 0.81 12.38 7.79
C VAL A 54 1.94 12.11 6.80
N THR A 55 3.08 11.61 7.29
CA THR A 55 4.30 11.36 6.50
C THR A 55 4.73 9.90 6.47
N SER A 56 4.05 9.00 7.19
CA SER A 56 4.37 7.56 7.25
C SER A 56 4.55 6.91 5.88
N HIS A 57 3.77 7.32 4.87
CA HIS A 57 3.86 6.80 3.51
C HIS A 57 5.16 7.22 2.81
N LEU A 58 5.60 8.47 2.98
CA LEU A 58 6.85 8.99 2.41
C LEU A 58 8.06 8.33 3.07
N THR A 59 8.06 8.19 4.40
CA THR A 59 9.11 7.46 5.12
C THR A 59 9.22 6.03 4.62
N GLY A 60 8.08 5.37 4.42
CA GLY A 60 8.03 4.01 3.89
C GLY A 60 8.58 3.90 2.48
N LEU A 61 8.13 4.77 1.57
CA LEU A 61 8.61 4.82 0.19
C LEU A 61 10.12 5.09 0.14
N LEU A 62 10.60 6.08 0.89
CA LEU A 62 12.01 6.44 0.98
C LEU A 62 12.87 5.22 1.34
N HIS A 63 12.62 4.62 2.51
CA HIS A 63 13.46 3.51 2.99
C HIS A 63 13.31 2.25 2.16
N ARG A 64 12.10 1.92 1.70
CA ARG A 64 11.88 0.73 0.87
C ARG A 64 12.56 0.85 -0.48
N ASN A 65 12.48 2.01 -1.12
CA ASN A 65 13.11 2.24 -2.41
C ASN A 65 14.63 2.27 -2.29
N VAL A 66 15.20 2.89 -1.25
CA VAL A 66 16.65 2.81 -0.98
C VAL A 66 17.09 1.35 -0.85
N ASN A 67 16.35 0.52 -0.11
CA ASN A 67 16.66 -0.90 0.04
C ASN A 67 16.53 -1.70 -1.26
N PHE A 68 15.50 -1.44 -2.07
CA PHE A 68 15.32 -2.11 -3.36
C PHE A 68 16.43 -1.74 -4.35
N LEU A 69 16.74 -0.45 -4.45
CA LEU A 69 17.78 0.04 -5.36
C LEU A 69 19.17 -0.45 -4.94
N SER A 70 19.47 -0.53 -3.64
CA SER A 70 20.79 -1.00 -3.16
C SER A 70 21.07 -2.47 -3.49
N ILE A 71 20.03 -3.32 -3.58
CA ILE A 71 20.15 -4.73 -3.99
C ILE A 71 19.94 -4.93 -5.51
N GLY A 72 19.74 -3.84 -6.26
CA GLY A 72 19.60 -3.87 -7.72
C GLY A 72 18.20 -4.21 -8.24
N ILE A 73 17.16 -4.23 -7.40
CA ILE A 73 15.78 -4.31 -7.87
C ILE A 73 15.43 -3.02 -8.60
N LYS A 74 14.68 -3.15 -9.71
CA LYS A 74 14.22 -2.02 -10.52
C LYS A 74 12.71 -1.83 -10.31
N PRO A 75 12.27 -1.04 -9.32
CA PRO A 75 10.86 -0.87 -9.02
C PRO A 75 10.16 -0.03 -10.11
N VAL A 76 8.92 -0.38 -10.42
CA VAL A 76 7.97 0.46 -11.16
C VAL A 76 6.67 0.48 -10.37
N TYR A 77 6.22 1.65 -9.95
CA TYR A 77 4.97 1.76 -9.18
C TYR A 77 3.77 1.89 -10.11
N VAL A 78 2.68 1.20 -9.80
CA VAL A 78 1.43 1.28 -10.55
C VAL A 78 0.35 1.83 -9.64
N PHE A 79 -0.17 3.00 -10.01
CA PHE A 79 -1.24 3.68 -9.28
C PHE A 79 -2.59 3.37 -9.90
N ASP A 80 -3.60 3.14 -9.06
CA ASP A 80 -4.99 2.98 -9.48
C ASP A 80 -5.48 4.20 -10.26
N GLY A 81 -6.25 3.93 -11.31
CA GLY A 81 -6.99 4.92 -12.07
C GLY A 81 -8.30 5.31 -11.40
N LYS A 82 -9.19 5.94 -12.17
CA LYS A 82 -10.53 6.21 -11.67
C LYS A 82 -11.26 4.87 -11.51
N PRO A 83 -11.78 4.54 -10.31
CA PRO A 83 -12.50 3.29 -10.12
C PRO A 83 -13.76 3.28 -11.01
N PRO A 84 -14.09 2.15 -11.65
CA PRO A 84 -15.34 2.03 -12.39
C PRO A 84 -16.54 2.19 -11.46
N SER A 85 -17.65 2.73 -11.97
CA SER A 85 -18.87 3.03 -11.22
C SER A 85 -19.41 1.84 -10.39
N LEU A 86 -19.12 0.61 -10.84
CA LEU A 86 -19.48 -0.66 -10.21
C LEU A 86 -18.77 -0.94 -8.87
N LYS A 87 -17.65 -0.27 -8.53
CA LYS A 87 -16.93 -0.44 -7.24
C LYS A 87 -17.49 0.40 -6.08
N THR A 88 -18.59 1.12 -6.28
CA THR A 88 -19.20 2.01 -5.26
C THR A 88 -19.64 1.28 -3.99
N ALA A 89 -20.20 0.07 -4.11
CA ALA A 89 -20.66 -0.71 -2.95
C ALA A 89 -19.50 -1.09 -2.01
N GLU A 90 -18.33 -1.42 -2.56
CA GLU A 90 -17.16 -1.78 -1.75
C GLU A 90 -16.53 -0.54 -1.08
N ILE A 91 -16.50 0.60 -1.78
CA ILE A 91 -16.09 1.88 -1.19
C ILE A 91 -16.98 2.24 0.01
N GLN A 92 -18.30 2.03 -0.10
CA GLN A 92 -19.24 2.28 1.00
C GLN A 92 -19.04 1.31 2.16
N ARG A 93 -18.84 0.01 1.89
CA ARG A 93 -18.52 -0.99 2.93
C ARG A 93 -17.22 -0.62 3.68
N ARG A 94 -16.19 -0.13 2.97
CA ARG A 94 -14.94 0.36 3.58
C ARG A 94 -15.17 1.61 4.44
N LYS A 95 -16.04 2.54 4.03
CA LYS A 95 -16.40 3.72 4.85
C LYS A 95 -17.09 3.31 6.15
N LEU A 96 -17.97 2.30 6.10
CA LEU A 96 -18.70 1.83 7.29
C LEU A 96 -17.76 1.18 8.31
N GLY A 97 -16.88 0.26 7.87
CA GLY A 97 -15.90 -0.39 8.75
C GLY A 97 -14.94 0.61 9.42
N LYS A 98 -14.57 1.69 8.71
CA LYS A 98 -13.74 2.77 9.28
C LYS A 98 -14.45 3.55 10.38
N LYS A 99 -15.74 3.86 10.21
CA LYS A 99 -16.52 4.55 11.26
C LYS A 99 -16.57 3.70 12.53
N GLU A 100 -16.82 2.41 12.40
CA GLU A 100 -16.85 1.49 13.54
C GLU A 100 -15.49 1.39 14.23
N ALA A 101 -14.40 1.28 13.46
CA ALA A 101 -13.04 1.25 14.00
C ALA A 101 -12.68 2.55 14.74
N THR A 102 -13.13 3.71 14.22
CA THR A 102 -12.88 5.01 14.86
C THR A 102 -13.59 5.11 16.21
N ILE A 103 -14.84 4.65 16.29
CA ILE A 103 -15.59 4.61 17.55
C ILE A 103 -14.90 3.70 18.57
N LYS A 104 -14.43 2.52 18.13
CA LYS A 104 -13.71 1.58 19.01
C LYS A 104 -12.36 2.14 19.48
N TYR A 105 -11.66 2.88 18.62
CA TYR A 105 -10.43 3.57 18.97
C TYR A 105 -10.63 4.61 20.08
N GLU A 106 -11.60 5.53 19.91
CA GLU A 106 -11.87 6.58 20.90
C GLU A 106 -12.27 5.98 22.26
N LYS A 107 -13.08 4.91 22.24
CA LYS A 107 -13.45 4.19 23.48
C LYS A 107 -12.25 3.55 24.16
N ALA A 108 -11.39 2.84 23.42
CA ALA A 108 -10.20 2.19 23.97
C ALA A 108 -9.19 3.22 24.52
N LYS A 109 -9.05 4.36 23.85
CA LYS A 109 -8.24 5.49 24.30
C LYS A 109 -8.78 6.09 25.61
N ALA A 110 -10.10 6.31 25.68
CA ALA A 110 -10.74 6.85 26.88
C ALA A 110 -10.66 5.89 28.08
N SER A 111 -10.63 4.57 27.85
CA SER A 111 -10.49 3.56 28.89
C SER A 111 -9.04 3.23 29.27
N GLY A 112 -8.04 3.86 28.65
CA GLY A 112 -6.62 3.56 28.89
C GLY A 112 -6.16 2.18 28.38
N ASP A 113 -6.94 1.54 27.51
CA ASP A 113 -6.57 0.28 26.86
C ASP A 113 -5.73 0.59 25.61
N PHE A 114 -4.44 0.84 25.85
CA PHE A 114 -3.49 1.23 24.81
C PHE A 114 -3.27 0.13 23.75
N GLU A 115 -3.43 -1.15 24.11
CA GLU A 115 -3.25 -2.27 23.17
C GLU A 115 -4.40 -2.33 22.15
N SER A 116 -5.64 -2.28 22.63
CA SER A 116 -6.82 -2.22 21.75
C SER A 116 -6.87 -0.91 20.97
N ALA A 117 -6.50 0.22 21.59
CA ALA A 117 -6.42 1.51 20.90
C ALA A 117 -5.45 1.44 19.72
N ARG A 118 -4.26 0.84 19.91
CA ARG A 118 -3.29 0.65 18.82
C ARG A 118 -3.87 -0.21 17.68
N LYS A 119 -4.57 -1.30 18.00
CA LYS A 119 -5.22 -2.17 17.01
C LYS A 119 -6.30 -1.43 16.21
N TYR A 120 -7.18 -0.69 16.88
CA TYR A 120 -8.24 0.07 16.19
C TYR A 120 -7.69 1.24 15.39
N ALA A 121 -6.65 1.92 15.87
CA ALA A 121 -5.97 2.98 15.14
C ALA A 121 -5.44 2.50 13.78
N GLN A 122 -4.92 1.27 13.69
CA GLN A 122 -4.51 0.66 12.42
C GLN A 122 -5.69 0.49 11.44
N GLN A 123 -6.86 0.14 11.95
CA GLN A 123 -8.07 -0.07 11.14
C GLN A 123 -8.73 1.24 10.65
N THR A 124 -8.42 2.38 11.27
CA THR A 124 -8.91 3.70 10.83
C THR A 124 -8.16 4.27 9.62
N THR A 125 -7.03 3.67 9.23
CA THR A 125 -6.15 4.18 8.17
C THR A 125 -6.91 4.52 6.90
N SER A 126 -6.81 5.77 6.46
CA SER A 126 -7.30 6.23 5.17
C SER A 126 -6.19 6.90 4.39
N MET A 127 -6.15 6.64 3.09
CA MET A 127 -5.34 7.41 2.17
C MET A 127 -6.08 8.72 1.87
N GLN A 128 -5.35 9.83 1.93
CA GLN A 128 -5.82 11.14 1.45
C GLN A 128 -5.26 11.36 0.05
N ASP A 129 -6.00 12.08 -0.80
CA ASP A 129 -5.60 12.30 -2.20
C ASP A 129 -4.23 12.98 -2.33
N THR A 130 -3.88 13.86 -1.39
CA THR A 130 -2.56 14.50 -1.33
C THR A 130 -1.42 13.49 -1.16
N MET A 131 -1.65 12.37 -0.48
CA MET A 131 -0.62 11.34 -0.26
C MET A 131 -0.21 10.66 -1.57
N VAL A 132 -1.13 10.54 -2.52
CA VAL A 132 -0.83 9.93 -3.84
C VAL A 132 0.10 10.85 -4.61
N GLU A 133 -0.20 12.14 -4.65
CA GLU A 133 0.63 13.12 -5.36
C GLU A 133 1.97 13.34 -4.66
N ASP A 134 2.01 13.39 -3.33
CA ASP A 134 3.26 13.44 -2.56
C ASP A 134 4.13 12.18 -2.82
N SER A 135 3.49 11.00 -2.92
CA SER A 135 4.18 9.74 -3.25
C SER A 135 4.76 9.76 -4.66
N LYS A 136 3.98 10.21 -5.66
CA LYS A 136 4.46 10.35 -7.05
C LYS A 136 5.62 11.32 -7.13
N HIS A 137 5.49 12.49 -6.49
CA HIS A 137 6.55 13.47 -6.46
C HIS A 137 7.84 12.92 -5.83
N LEU A 138 7.73 12.16 -4.74
CA LEU A 138 8.89 11.49 -4.16
C LEU A 138 9.53 10.47 -5.13
N LEU A 139 8.73 9.70 -5.87
CA LEU A 139 9.23 8.76 -6.88
C LEU A 139 9.94 9.48 -8.03
N ASP A 140 9.43 10.62 -8.49
CA ASP A 140 10.10 11.47 -9.48
C ASP A 140 11.48 11.94 -8.99
N LEU A 141 11.58 12.37 -7.73
CA LEU A 141 12.85 12.79 -7.12
C LEU A 141 13.87 11.65 -7.04
N PHE A 142 13.40 10.40 -6.88
CA PHE A 142 14.26 9.22 -6.97
C PHE A 142 14.64 8.82 -8.40
N GLY A 143 13.92 9.32 -9.41
CA GLY A 143 14.00 8.81 -10.78
C GLY A 143 13.37 7.42 -10.93
N ILE A 144 12.44 7.03 -10.05
CA ILE A 144 11.71 5.76 -10.14
C ILE A 144 10.45 5.96 -10.99
N PRO A 145 10.27 5.20 -12.08
CA PRO A 145 9.10 5.34 -12.93
C PRO A 145 7.83 4.86 -12.21
N TYR A 146 6.72 5.51 -12.54
CA TYR A 146 5.39 5.04 -12.17
C TYR A 146 4.41 5.14 -13.34
N ILE A 147 3.35 4.33 -13.26
CA ILE A 147 2.29 4.23 -14.27
C ILE A 147 0.97 4.59 -13.59
N GLN A 148 0.20 5.45 -14.25
CA GLN A 148 -1.19 5.70 -13.90
C GLN A 148 -2.07 4.69 -14.66
N ALA A 149 -2.65 3.73 -13.96
CA ALA A 149 -3.58 2.77 -14.56
C ALA A 149 -4.85 3.48 -15.05
N ASN A 150 -5.52 2.89 -16.06
CA ASN A 150 -6.82 3.37 -16.53
C ASN A 150 -7.93 3.10 -15.50
N ALA A 151 -7.88 1.94 -14.84
CA ALA A 151 -8.85 1.53 -13.84
C ALA A 151 -8.14 0.90 -12.64
N ASP A 152 -7.75 -0.37 -12.74
CA ASP A 152 -7.15 -1.13 -11.65
C ASP A 152 -5.63 -1.23 -11.80
N GLY A 153 -4.91 -0.85 -10.76
CA GLY A 153 -3.46 -0.90 -10.69
C GLY A 153 -2.94 -2.33 -10.70
N GLU A 154 -3.58 -3.26 -10.00
CA GLU A 154 -3.17 -4.66 -9.97
C GLU A 154 -3.39 -5.34 -11.32
N ALA A 155 -4.46 -4.99 -12.04
CA ALA A 155 -4.67 -5.46 -13.42
C ALA A 155 -3.58 -4.96 -14.37
N THR A 156 -3.18 -3.69 -14.22
CA THR A 156 -2.11 -3.10 -15.04
C THR A 156 -0.76 -3.73 -14.71
N ALA A 157 -0.46 -3.96 -13.42
CA ALA A 157 0.74 -4.65 -12.98
C ALA A 157 0.79 -6.10 -13.49
N ALA A 158 -0.32 -6.83 -13.40
CA ALA A 158 -0.45 -8.19 -13.94
C ALA A 158 -0.22 -8.21 -15.45
N HIS A 159 -0.76 -7.25 -16.19
CA HIS A 159 -0.52 -7.11 -17.63
C HIS A 159 0.96 -6.83 -17.96
N MET A 160 1.65 -6.00 -17.17
CA MET A 160 3.10 -5.80 -17.32
C MET A 160 3.88 -7.09 -17.14
N ASN A 161 3.46 -7.94 -16.19
CA ASN A 161 4.07 -9.24 -15.99
C ASN A 161 3.82 -10.18 -17.18
N LYS A 162 2.56 -10.31 -17.63
CA LYS A 162 2.18 -11.15 -18.78
C LYS A 162 2.88 -10.76 -20.08
N THR A 163 3.15 -9.47 -20.26
CA THR A 163 3.83 -8.94 -21.46
C THR A 163 5.35 -8.89 -21.34
N GLY A 164 5.93 -9.40 -20.25
CA GLY A 164 7.38 -9.43 -20.04
C GLY A 164 8.02 -8.08 -19.71
N LYS A 165 7.22 -7.03 -19.50
CA LYS A 165 7.71 -5.69 -19.09
C LYS A 165 8.14 -5.67 -17.63
N ALA A 166 7.56 -6.54 -16.80
CA ALA A 166 7.96 -6.76 -15.41
C ALA A 166 8.15 -8.25 -15.15
N TYR A 167 9.12 -8.59 -14.30
CA TYR A 167 9.41 -9.97 -13.90
C TYR A 167 8.35 -10.52 -12.94
N ALA A 168 7.83 -9.68 -12.04
CA ALA A 168 6.78 -10.04 -11.10
C ALA A 168 5.96 -8.81 -10.68
N VAL A 169 4.79 -9.08 -10.07
CA VAL A 169 3.97 -8.10 -9.36
C VAL A 169 4.22 -8.21 -7.86
N ALA A 170 4.32 -7.08 -7.18
CA ALA A 170 4.46 -7.01 -5.73
C ALA A 170 3.21 -6.37 -5.11
N SER A 171 2.43 -7.21 -4.41
CA SER A 171 1.25 -6.84 -3.62
C SER A 171 1.13 -7.82 -2.44
N GLN A 172 0.46 -7.41 -1.37
CA GLN A 172 0.04 -8.32 -0.29
C GLN A 172 -1.31 -8.97 -0.59
N ASP A 173 -2.05 -8.40 -1.53
CA ASP A 173 -3.29 -8.97 -2.04
C ASP A 173 -2.96 -9.96 -3.17
N TYR A 174 -3.94 -10.78 -3.53
CA TYR A 174 -3.78 -11.83 -4.53
C TYR A 174 -4.53 -11.51 -5.84
N ASP A 175 -5.04 -10.30 -5.99
CA ASP A 175 -5.94 -9.95 -7.10
C ASP A 175 -5.19 -9.93 -8.43
N SER A 176 -3.90 -9.59 -8.42
CA SER A 176 -3.04 -9.66 -9.61
C SER A 176 -2.93 -11.08 -10.21
N ILE A 177 -3.18 -12.13 -9.43
CA ILE A 177 -3.20 -13.53 -9.92
C ILE A 177 -4.46 -13.80 -10.75
N LEU A 178 -5.55 -13.07 -10.48
CA LEU A 178 -6.84 -13.25 -11.14
C LEU A 178 -6.94 -12.49 -12.48
N PHE A 179 -6.07 -11.50 -12.70
CA PHE A 179 -5.98 -10.70 -13.93
C PHE A 179 -5.07 -11.30 -14.97
#